data_AF-A0A1H3GDB7-F1
#
_entry.id   AF-A0A1H3GDB7-F1
#
_cell.length_a   1.000
_cell.length_b   1.000
_cell.length_c   1.000
_cell.angle_alpha   90.00
_cell.angle_beta   90.00
_cell.angle_gamma   90.00
#
_symmetry.space_group_name_H-M   'P 1'
#
loop_
_entity.id
_entity.type
_entity.pdbx_description
1 polymer ?
#
loop_
_entity_poly.entity_id
_entity_poly.type
_entity_poly.pdbx_seq_one_letter_code
_entity_poly.pdbx_strand_id
1 'polypeptide(L)'
;MKIISARNHGYLDFLTVVIFLLAPTLLDLSQIPAMLAYGLAAVHLTVTLASDFSLGIFKMLAFTLHGWIERIVGPVLVAIPFILGFADEAVARNFYIAMGLIIIVAGLLTNYQEENR
;
A
#
# COMPACT_ATOMS: atom_id res chain seq x y z
N MET A 1 -4.46 -11.24 16.31
CA MET A 1 -3.55 -10.57 17.27
C MET A 1 -2.97 -9.37 16.55
N LYS A 2 -2.95 -8.18 17.16
CA LYS A 2 -2.30 -7.01 16.57
C LYS A 2 -0.86 -6.97 17.06
N ILE A 3 0.09 -7.29 16.19
CA ILE A 3 1.51 -7.51 16.53
C ILE A 3 2.45 -6.47 15.90
N ILE A 4 2.00 -5.78 14.85
CA ILE A 4 2.77 -4.73 14.20
C ILE A 4 2.44 -3.40 14.90
N SER A 5 3.46 -2.76 15.48
CA SER A 5 3.36 -1.43 16.04
C SER A 5 3.26 -0.36 14.95
N ALA A 6 2.74 0.82 15.27
CA ALA A 6 2.60 1.92 14.31
C ALA A 6 3.94 2.29 13.64
N ARG A 7 5.03 2.30 14.41
CA ARG A 7 6.38 2.55 13.88
C ARG A 7 6.82 1.49 12.86
N ASN A 8 6.61 0.22 13.16
CA ASN A 8 6.98 -0.88 12.26
C ASN A 8 6.13 -0.87 10.99
N HIS A 9 4.84 -0.54 11.12
CA HIS A 9 3.96 -0.34 9.98
C HIS A 9 4.47 0.78 9.06
N GLY A 10 4.92 1.91 9.62
CA GLY A 10 5.48 2.99 8.79
C GLY A 10 6.76 2.61 8.04
N TYR A 11 7.58 1.69 8.55
CA TYR A 11 8.67 1.12 7.75
C TYR A 11 8.16 0.30 6.57
N LEU A 12 7.08 -0.47 6.76
CA LEU A 12 6.43 -1.22 5.67
C LEU A 12 5.81 -0.28 4.63
N ASP A 13 5.27 0.86 5.04
CA ASP A 13 4.75 1.89 4.14
C ASP A 13 5.83 2.43 3.21
N PHE A 14 6.95 2.91 3.76
CA PHE A 14 8.04 3.42 2.95
C PHE A 14 8.62 2.35 2.03
N LEU A 15 8.73 1.11 2.51
CA LEU A 15 9.13 -0.02 1.68
C LEU A 15 8.14 -0.26 0.53
N THR A 16 6.84 -0.19 0.80
CA THR A 16 5.78 -0.34 -0.20
C THR A 16 5.87 0.75 -1.27
N VAL A 17 6.10 2.01 -0.88
CA VAL A 17 6.33 3.13 -1.81
C VAL A 17 7.53 2.85 -2.72
N VAL A 18 8.66 2.41 -2.16
CA VAL A 18 9.86 2.09 -2.94
C VAL A 18 9.60 0.94 -3.90
N ILE A 19 8.90 -0.12 -3.46
CA ILE A 19 8.55 -1.26 -4.31
C ILE A 19 7.69 -0.79 -5.49
N PHE A 20 6.62 -0.03 -5.25
CA PHE A 20 5.77 0.48 -6.32
C PHE A 20 6.49 1.44 -7.27
N LEU A 21 7.38 2.29 -6.74
CA LEU A 21 8.17 3.22 -7.54
C LEU A 21 9.14 2.49 -8.49
N LEU A 22 9.75 1.40 -8.04
CA LEU A 22 10.74 0.65 -8.81
C LEU A 22 10.14 -0.46 -9.68
N ALA A 23 8.96 -0.97 -9.33
CA ALA A 23 8.31 -2.09 -10.01
C ALA A 23 8.19 -1.90 -11.55
N PRO A 24 7.79 -0.73 -12.08
CA PRO A 24 7.70 -0.54 -13.52
C PRO A 24 9.01 -0.83 -14.27
N THR A 25 10.15 -0.41 -13.71
CA THR A 25 11.46 -0.59 -14.35
C THR A 25 12.01 -1.99 -14.11
N LEU A 26 11.86 -2.53 -12.89
CA LEU A 26 12.42 -3.83 -12.51
C LEU A 26 11.65 -5.02 -13.08
N LEU A 27 10.34 -4.86 -13.32
CA LEU A 27 9.46 -5.92 -13.80
C LEU A 27 9.01 -5.71 -15.25
N ASP A 28 9.49 -4.67 -15.92
CA ASP A 28 9.11 -4.28 -17.29
C ASP A 28 7.58 -4.19 -17.47
N LEU A 29 6.94 -3.43 -16.59
CA LEU A 29 5.47 -3.33 -16.57
C LEU A 29 4.95 -2.55 -17.79
N SER A 30 3.86 -3.03 -18.38
CA SER A 30 3.18 -2.33 -19.48
C SER A 30 2.58 -1.00 -18.99
N GLN A 31 2.17 -0.13 -19.93
CA GLN A 31 1.82 1.25 -19.65
C GLN A 31 0.78 1.44 -18.52
N ILE A 32 -0.31 0.66 -18.53
CA ILE A 32 -1.40 0.80 -17.54
C ILE A 32 -0.94 0.35 -16.14
N PRO A 33 -0.41 -0.88 -15.95
CA PRO A 33 0.24 -1.30 -14.71
C PRO A 33 1.35 -0.35 -14.22
N ALA A 34 2.15 0.22 -15.11
CA ALA A 34 3.21 1.15 -14.73
C ALA A 34 2.64 2.47 -14.18
N MET A 35 1.66 3.06 -14.87
CA MET A 35 0.99 4.29 -14.42
C MET A 35 0.32 4.10 -13.06
N LEU A 36 -0.36 2.96 -12.86
CA LEU A 36 -0.96 2.61 -11.58
C LEU A 36 0.07 2.49 -10.46
N ALA A 37 1.23 1.88 -10.74
CA ALA A 37 2.27 1.69 -9.73
C ALA A 37 2.86 3.04 -9.28
N TYR A 38 3.15 3.94 -10.23
CA TYR A 38 3.59 5.30 -9.89
C TYR A 38 2.53 6.08 -9.13
N GLY A 39 1.25 5.99 -9.54
CA GLY A 39 0.14 6.62 -8.85
C GLY A 39 0.00 6.12 -7.40
N LEU A 40 0.08 4.80 -7.20
CA LEU A 40 0.03 4.17 -5.89
C LEU A 40 1.22 4.56 -5.03
N ALA A 41 2.44 4.62 -5.57
CA ALA A 41 3.61 5.09 -4.84
C ALA A 41 3.42 6.53 -4.33
N ALA A 42 2.91 7.42 -5.17
CA ALA A 42 2.66 8.82 -4.81
C ALA A 42 1.54 8.97 -3.76
N VAL A 43 0.41 8.29 -3.96
CA VAL A 43 -0.73 8.33 -3.03
C VAL A 43 -0.37 7.69 -1.70
N HIS A 44 0.27 6.52 -1.70
CA HIS A 44 0.70 5.82 -0.48
C HIS A 44 1.67 6.69 0.32
N LEU A 45 2.69 7.27 -0.33
CA LEU A 45 3.61 8.19 0.33
C LEU A 45 2.87 9.40 0.93
N THR A 46 1.92 9.98 0.20
CA THR A 46 1.13 11.12 0.69
C THR A 46 0.34 10.74 1.93
N VAL A 47 -0.36 9.60 1.92
CA VAL A 47 -1.12 9.09 3.06
C VAL A 47 -0.18 8.81 4.24
N THR A 48 0.94 8.13 4.03
CA THR A 48 1.95 7.84 5.05
C THR A 48 2.48 9.12 5.70
N LEU A 49 2.90 10.12 4.90
CA LEU A 49 3.42 11.39 5.44
C LEU A 49 2.34 12.21 6.15
N ALA A 50 1.08 12.12 5.73
CA ALA A 50 -0.04 12.78 6.37
C ALA A 50 -0.56 12.05 7.62
N SER A 51 -0.20 10.78 7.82
CA SER A 51 -0.73 9.96 8.92
C SER A 51 -0.19 10.37 10.28
N ASP A 52 -1.04 10.30 11.30
CA ASP A 52 -0.70 10.63 12.68
C ASP A 52 -0.09 9.42 13.42
N PHE A 53 1.19 9.19 13.17
CA PHE A 53 2.00 8.15 13.80
C PHE A 53 3.48 8.58 13.87
N SER A 54 4.32 7.81 14.56
CA SER A 54 5.73 8.15 14.81
C SER A 54 6.58 8.56 13.58
N LEU A 55 6.25 8.09 12.38
CA LEU A 55 6.99 8.40 11.14
C LEU A 55 6.27 9.43 10.23
N GLY A 56 5.09 9.90 10.63
CA GLY A 56 4.32 10.90 9.91
C GLY A 56 4.89 12.30 10.10
N ILE A 57 4.83 13.12 9.04
CA ILE A 57 5.37 14.47 9.06
C ILE A 57 4.27 15.49 9.39
N PHE A 58 3.13 15.40 8.72
CA PHE A 58 2.08 16.42 8.82
C PHE A 58 1.00 16.08 9.86
N LYS A 59 0.83 14.80 10.19
CA LYS A 59 -0.10 14.31 11.24
C LYS A 59 -1.54 14.86 11.11
N MET A 60 -2.03 14.93 9.88
CA MET A 60 -3.37 15.43 9.55
C MET A 60 -4.42 14.31 9.47
N LEU A 61 -3.98 13.06 9.29
CA LEU A 61 -4.83 11.90 9.03
C LEU A 61 -4.70 10.92 10.20
N ALA A 62 -5.79 10.73 10.95
CA ALA A 62 -5.78 9.80 12.09
C ALA A 62 -5.32 8.39 11.65
N PHE A 63 -4.44 7.74 12.41
CA PHE A 63 -3.88 6.44 11.99
C PHE A 63 -4.94 5.34 11.86
N THR A 64 -6.07 5.45 12.57
CA THR A 64 -7.25 4.61 12.33
C THR A 64 -7.86 4.78 10.95
N LEU A 65 -7.87 5.99 10.40
CA LEU A 65 -8.34 6.27 9.04
C LEU A 65 -7.36 5.71 8.01
N HIS A 66 -6.05 5.79 8.27
CA HIS A 66 -5.04 5.11 7.44
C HIS A 66 -5.38 3.62 7.32
N GLY A 67 -5.59 2.94 8.45
CA GLY A 67 -5.95 1.52 8.45
C GLY A 67 -7.26 1.20 7.72
N TRP A 68 -8.21 2.14 7.63
CA TRP A 68 -9.40 1.97 6.79
C TRP A 68 -9.10 2.09 5.29
N ILE A 69 -8.20 3.00 4.89
CA ILE A 69 -7.73 3.13 3.51
C ILE A 69 -7.12 1.81 3.06
N GLU A 70 -6.22 1.22 3.84
CA GLU A 70 -5.56 -0.05 3.48
C GLU A 70 -6.53 -1.23 3.35
N ARG A 71 -7.56 -1.29 4.20
CA ARG A 71 -8.61 -2.32 4.12
C ARG A 71 -9.39 -2.27 2.81
N ILE A 72 -9.42 -1.12 2.15
CA ILE A 72 -10.02 -0.94 0.82
C ILE A 72 -8.97 -1.19 -0.26
N VAL A 73 -7.79 -0.59 -0.15
CA VAL A 73 -6.72 -0.66 -1.15
C VAL A 73 -6.26 -2.11 -1.37
N GLY A 74 -6.05 -2.89 -0.32
CA GLY A 74 -5.59 -4.28 -0.43
C GLY A 74 -6.49 -5.15 -1.35
N PRO A 75 -7.80 -5.27 -1.05
CA PRO A 75 -8.73 -5.98 -1.93
C PRO A 75 -8.84 -5.38 -3.33
N VAL A 76 -8.80 -4.05 -3.45
CA VAL A 76 -8.81 -3.37 -4.76
C VAL A 76 -7.61 -3.80 -5.60
N LEU A 77 -6.40 -3.88 -5.04
CA LEU A 77 -5.20 -4.33 -5.76
C LEU A 77 -5.29 -5.79 -6.21
N VAL A 78 -5.98 -6.65 -5.46
CA VAL A 78 -6.23 -8.03 -5.91
C VAL A 78 -7.17 -8.07 -7.12
N ALA A 79 -8.18 -7.20 -7.13
CA ALA A 79 -9.18 -7.14 -8.20
C ALA A 79 -8.73 -6.33 -9.42
N ILE A 80 -7.79 -5.39 -9.26
CA ILE A 80 -7.48 -4.38 -10.28
C ILE A 80 -7.00 -4.96 -11.63
N PRO A 81 -6.24 -6.07 -11.71
CA PRO A 81 -5.82 -6.62 -13.01
C PRO A 81 -7.01 -7.06 -13.87
N PHE A 82 -8.07 -7.55 -13.24
CA PHE A 82 -9.28 -8.01 -13.91
C PHE A 82 -10.19 -6.85 -14.31
N ILE A 83 -10.22 -5.78 -13.51
CA ILE A 83 -11.03 -4.59 -13.77
C ILE A 83 -10.43 -3.74 -14.90
N LEU A 84 -9.11 -3.59 -14.92
CA LEU A 84 -8.41 -2.73 -15.88
C LEU A 84 -7.82 -3.48 -17.08
N GLY A 85 -8.09 -4.78 -17.19
CA GLY A 85 -7.82 -5.55 -18.41
C GLY A 85 -6.36 -5.98 -18.62
N PHE A 86 -5.55 -6.04 -17.56
CA PHE A 86 -4.16 -6.56 -17.62
C PHE A 86 -4.01 -7.93 -16.94
N ALA A 87 -5.11 -8.68 -16.80
CA ALA A 87 -5.10 -10.02 -16.20
C ALA A 87 -4.29 -11.05 -17.00
N ASP A 88 -4.12 -10.86 -18.32
CA ASP A 88 -3.32 -11.74 -19.17
C ASP A 88 -1.82 -11.47 -19.06
N GLU A 89 -1.42 -10.34 -18.46
CA GLU A 89 -0.03 -10.01 -18.18
C GLU A 89 0.42 -10.68 -16.87
N ALA A 90 0.94 -11.91 -16.95
CA ALA A 90 1.24 -12.71 -15.77
C ALA A 90 2.11 -12.00 -14.71
N VAL A 91 3.14 -11.25 -15.13
CA VAL A 91 4.03 -10.51 -14.23
C VAL A 91 3.26 -9.39 -13.52
N ALA A 92 2.57 -8.52 -14.27
CA ALA A 92 1.79 -7.42 -13.70
C ALA A 92 0.66 -7.94 -12.80
N ARG A 93 -0.16 -8.88 -13.28
CA ARG A 93 -1.24 -9.49 -12.50
C ARG A 93 -0.72 -10.04 -11.17
N ASN A 94 0.35 -10.84 -11.20
CA ASN A 94 0.88 -11.47 -10.00
C ASN A 94 1.47 -10.43 -9.04
N PHE A 95 2.14 -9.39 -9.55
CA PHE A 95 2.65 -8.28 -8.74
C PHE A 95 1.54 -7.58 -7.96
N TYR A 96 0.47 -7.16 -8.65
CA TYR A 96 -0.66 -6.46 -8.02
C TYR A 96 -1.41 -7.33 -7.01
N ILE A 97 -1.65 -8.60 -7.33
CA ILE A 97 -2.27 -9.55 -6.41
C ILE A 97 -1.38 -9.75 -5.17
N ALA A 98 -0.08 -9.96 -5.34
CA ALA A 98 0.85 -10.16 -4.24
C ALA A 98 0.89 -8.94 -3.31
N MET A 99 1.02 -7.73 -3.88
CA MET A 99 1.01 -6.48 -3.10
C MET A 99 -0.31 -6.29 -2.36
N GLY A 100 -1.45 -6.57 -3.01
CA GLY A 100 -2.76 -6.52 -2.37
C GLY A 100 -2.88 -7.46 -1.17
N LEU A 101 -2.41 -8.71 -1.31
CA LEU A 101 -2.38 -9.67 -0.20
C LEU A 101 -1.45 -9.25 0.93
N ILE A 102 -0.26 -8.72 0.60
CA ILE A 102 0.70 -8.21 1.60
C ILE A 102 0.07 -7.08 2.41
N ILE A 103 -0.59 -6.12 1.77
CA ILE A 103 -1.27 -4.99 2.43
C ILE A 103 -2.42 -5.49 3.30
N ILE A 104 -3.22 -6.46 2.83
CA ILE A 104 -4.28 -7.08 3.65
C ILE A 104 -3.67 -7.68 4.93
N VAL A 105 -2.60 -8.46 4.80
CA VAL A 105 -1.93 -9.10 5.94
C VAL A 105 -1.35 -8.05 6.89
N ALA A 106 -0.64 -7.05 6.37
CA ALA A 106 -0.12 -5.94 7.17
C ALA A 106 -1.24 -5.23 7.93
N GLY A 107 -2.37 -4.95 7.28
CA GLY A 107 -3.51 -4.28 7.91
C GLY A 107 -4.24 -5.11 8.96
N LEU A 108 -4.30 -6.43 8.79
CA LEU A 108 -4.86 -7.33 9.81
C LEU A 108 -3.97 -7.45 11.05
N LEU A 109 -2.65 -7.30 10.88
CA LEU A 109 -1.66 -7.46 11.94
C LEU A 109 -1.29 -6.14 12.64
N THR A 110 -1.68 -4.99 12.11
CA THR A 110 -1.31 -3.67 12.64
C THR A 110 -2.24 -3.16 13.74
N ASN A 111 -1.64 -2.55 14.77
CA ASN A 111 -2.38 -1.88 15.84
C ASN A 111 -2.61 -0.39 15.57
N TYR A 112 -3.63 -0.05 14.78
CA TYR A 112 -3.97 1.36 14.48
C TYR A 112 -4.49 2.20 15.66
N GLN A 113 -4.65 1.62 16.85
CA GLN A 113 -5.10 2.34 18.05
C GLN A 113 -3.94 2.82 18.93
N GLU A 114 -2.69 2.46 18.58
CA GLU A 114 -1.52 2.75 19.41
C GLU A 114 -1.26 4.26 19.57
N GLU A 115 -1.35 5.03 18.48
CA GLU A 115 -1.09 6.49 18.52
C GLU A 115 -2.33 7.37 18.78
N ASN A 116 -3.54 6.80 18.82
CA ASN A 116 -4.76 7.56 19.15
C ASN A 116 -4.99 7.69 20.68
N ARG A 117 -3.96 7.50 21.50
CA ARG A 117 -3.99 7.62 22.96
C ARG A 117 -3.04 8.71 23.42
#